data_AF-A0A0Q7SDE6-F1
#
_entry.id   AF-A0A0Q7SDE6-F1
#
_cell.length_a   1.000
_cell.length_b   1.000
_cell.length_c   1.000
_cell.angle_alpha   90.00
_cell.angle_beta   90.00
_cell.angle_gamma   90.00
#
_symmetry.space_group_name_H-M   'P 1'
#
loop_
_entity.id
_entity.type
_entity.pdbx_description
1 polymer ?
#
loop_
_entity_poly.entity_id
_entity_poly.type
_entity_poly.pdbx_seq_one_letter_code
_entity_poly.pdbx_strand_id
1 'polypeptide(L)'
;MNDSSDPSIQPHERYRVAMVEIKQRLRAIDRVLGAKKPRTLTADLDNEFMWLQVRKIVELVAFGGVMADEGRYATLRAEAKDNPNYRRDWKVGQILRRLAEITPHYLPRPLGDMLLLKDGTKHFEAGKEKEALERFVEIYEVAGEFLHAPNPFDEEGVERRRLLIEQSRVRLETEVKYLKDVLWIHVKIGLAFEPGKDDVRLPANPETAWIVLLGPADDDEVRMALANAMPE
;
A
#
# COMPACT_ATOMS: atom_id res chain seq x y z
N MET A 1 -2.69 -8.86 -27.82
CA MET A 1 -1.94 -9.88 -27.06
C MET A 1 -0.50 -9.42 -27.00
N ASN A 2 -0.09 -8.87 -25.86
CA ASN A 2 1.31 -8.68 -25.48
C ASN A 2 1.30 -8.88 -23.98
N ASP A 3 1.65 -10.08 -23.55
CA ASP A 3 1.89 -10.42 -22.15
C ASP A 3 3.22 -9.77 -21.78
N SER A 4 3.17 -8.57 -21.20
CA SER A 4 4.35 -7.79 -20.81
C SER A 4 4.78 -8.06 -19.37
N SER A 5 4.47 -9.23 -18.82
CA SER A 5 5.15 -9.66 -17.60
C SER A 5 6.43 -10.40 -18.01
N ASP A 6 7.51 -9.64 -18.20
CA ASP A 6 8.84 -10.20 -18.39
C ASP A 6 9.17 -11.10 -17.16
N PRO A 7 9.36 -12.42 -17.34
CA PRO A 7 9.69 -13.33 -16.25
C PRO A 7 11.06 -13.05 -15.61
N SER A 8 11.82 -12.07 -16.10
CA SER A 8 13.11 -11.68 -15.56
C SER A 8 13.07 -10.83 -14.28
N ILE A 9 11.98 -10.08 -14.04
CA ILE A 9 11.92 -9.12 -12.91
C ILE A 9 11.44 -9.82 -11.64
N GLN A 10 12.31 -9.86 -10.63
CA GLN A 10 12.03 -10.46 -9.33
C GLN A 10 10.94 -9.68 -8.58
N PRO A 11 10.14 -10.34 -7.72
CA PRO A 11 9.05 -9.67 -7.00
C PRO A 11 9.49 -8.45 -6.17
N HIS A 12 10.67 -8.53 -5.55
CA HIS A 12 11.22 -7.43 -4.77
C HIS A 12 11.58 -6.21 -5.63
N GLU A 13 11.96 -6.40 -6.89
CA GLU A 13 12.23 -5.28 -7.81
C GLU A 13 10.94 -4.57 -8.21
N ARG A 14 9.86 -5.31 -8.47
CA ARG A 14 8.52 -4.75 -8.69
C ARG A 14 8.05 -3.96 -7.47
N TYR A 15 8.29 -4.50 -6.28
CA TYR A 15 7.97 -3.83 -5.02
C TYR A 15 8.77 -2.54 -4.85
N ARG A 16 10.08 -2.56 -5.12
CA ARG A 16 10.94 -1.36 -5.06
C ARG A 16 10.42 -0.26 -5.99
N VAL A 17 10.03 -0.60 -7.22
CA VAL A 17 9.45 0.35 -8.17
C VAL A 17 8.15 0.94 -7.61
N ALA A 18 7.28 0.11 -7.02
CA ALA A 18 6.06 0.59 -6.36
C ALA A 18 6.38 1.56 -5.19
N MET A 19 7.44 1.29 -4.41
CA MET A 19 7.85 2.18 -3.32
C MET A 19 8.40 3.53 -3.80
N VAL A 20 9.11 3.55 -4.94
CA VAL A 20 9.52 4.80 -5.59
C VAL A 20 8.29 5.61 -6.01
N GLU A 21 7.30 4.96 -6.62
CA GLU A 21 6.06 5.63 -7.01
C GLU A 21 5.27 6.15 -5.79
N ILE A 22 5.17 5.37 -4.70
CA ILE A 22 4.58 5.83 -3.44
C ILE A 22 5.30 7.08 -2.92
N LYS A 23 6.63 7.08 -2.91
CA LYS A 23 7.42 8.24 -2.48
C LYS A 23 7.11 9.48 -3.32
N GLN A 24 7.10 9.34 -4.65
CA GLN A 24 6.77 10.43 -5.57
C GLN A 24 5.36 10.99 -5.31
N ARG A 25 4.38 10.13 -5.05
CA ARG A 25 3.00 10.52 -4.73
C ARG A 25 2.90 11.26 -3.40
N LEU A 26 3.59 10.79 -2.35
CA LEU A 26 3.69 11.50 -1.07
C LEU A 26 4.34 12.87 -1.21
N ARG A 27 5.40 12.99 -2.02
CA ARG A 27 6.06 14.27 -2.33
C ARG A 27 5.14 15.23 -3.08
N ALA A 28 4.35 14.71 -4.02
CA ALA A 28 3.38 15.52 -4.74
C ALA A 28 2.31 16.10 -3.81
N ILE A 29 1.83 15.30 -2.84
CA ILE A 29 0.96 15.75 -1.77
C ILE A 29 1.64 16.84 -0.94
N ASP A 30 2.85 16.62 -0.44
CA ASP A 30 3.57 17.59 0.39
C ASP A 30 3.79 18.94 -0.31
N ARG A 31 4.07 18.90 -1.63
CA ARG A 31 4.23 20.10 -2.45
C ARG A 31 2.96 20.95 -2.51
N VAL A 32 1.79 20.31 -2.51
CA VAL A 32 0.49 20.98 -2.49
C VAL A 32 0.18 21.43 -1.06
N LEU A 33 0.37 20.57 -0.05
CA LEU A 33 0.12 20.89 1.36
C LEU A 33 0.91 22.11 1.83
N GLY A 34 2.18 22.22 1.42
CA GLY A 34 3.08 23.33 1.77
C GLY A 34 2.97 24.57 0.88
N ALA A 35 2.07 24.59 -0.11
CA ALA A 35 1.90 25.73 -1.00
C ALA A 35 1.13 26.88 -0.32
N LYS A 36 1.61 28.13 -0.51
CA LYS A 36 0.91 29.34 -0.02
C LYS A 36 -0.35 29.68 -0.81
N LYS A 37 -0.50 29.13 -2.00
CA LYS A 37 -1.62 29.34 -2.92
C LYS A 37 -1.95 28.03 -3.62
N PRO A 38 -3.21 27.82 -4.03
CA PRO A 38 -3.60 26.62 -4.75
C PRO A 38 -2.74 26.37 -6.00
N ARG A 39 -2.41 25.11 -6.27
CA ARG A 39 -1.61 24.68 -7.43
C ARG A 39 -2.47 24.33 -8.65
N THR A 40 -3.73 23.98 -8.40
CA THR A 40 -4.72 23.54 -9.38
C THR A 40 -5.92 24.50 -9.42
N LEU A 41 -5.64 25.81 -9.43
CA LEU A 41 -6.62 26.90 -9.44
C LEU A 41 -7.38 27.12 -8.12
N THR A 42 -7.93 26.08 -7.48
CA THR A 42 -8.67 26.18 -6.22
C THR A 42 -8.16 25.19 -5.17
N ALA A 43 -8.45 25.45 -3.90
CA ALA A 43 -8.09 24.54 -2.81
C ALA A 43 -8.82 23.19 -2.93
N ASP A 44 -10.05 23.19 -3.46
CA ASP A 44 -10.83 21.96 -3.64
C ASP A 44 -10.23 21.05 -4.71
N LEU A 45 -9.76 21.62 -5.82
CA LEU A 45 -9.06 20.87 -6.86
C LEU A 45 -7.70 20.37 -6.36
N ASP A 46 -7.03 21.11 -5.48
CA ASP A 46 -5.79 20.67 -4.83
C ASP A 46 -6.08 19.46 -3.94
N ASN A 47 -7.18 19.50 -3.18
CA ASN A 47 -7.63 18.39 -2.35
C ASN A 47 -8.00 17.16 -3.21
N GLU A 48 -8.73 17.35 -4.32
CA GLU A 48 -9.06 16.25 -5.25
C GLU A 48 -7.81 15.60 -5.83
N PHE A 49 -6.84 16.40 -6.28
CA PHE A 49 -5.54 15.91 -6.75
C PHE A 49 -4.82 15.08 -5.68
N MET A 50 -4.79 15.56 -4.44
CA MET A 50 -4.14 14.84 -3.35
C MET A 50 -4.88 13.56 -2.97
N TRP A 51 -6.23 13.55 -2.97
CA TRP A 51 -7.01 12.33 -2.74
C TRP A 51 -6.78 11.26 -3.82
N LEU A 52 -6.58 11.66 -5.07
CA LEU A 52 -6.13 10.75 -6.12
C LEU A 52 -4.79 10.11 -5.77
N GLN A 53 -3.84 10.90 -5.27
CA GLN A 53 -2.53 10.37 -4.85
C GLN A 53 -2.66 9.38 -3.69
N VAL A 54 -3.47 9.71 -2.67
CA VAL A 54 -3.77 8.82 -1.53
C VAL A 54 -4.36 7.49 -2.02
N ARG A 55 -5.37 7.53 -2.89
CA ARG A 55 -5.98 6.32 -3.46
C ARG A 55 -4.96 5.44 -4.16
N LYS A 56 -4.09 6.06 -4.98
CA LYS A 56 -3.02 5.37 -5.70
C LYS A 56 -1.97 4.76 -4.79
N ILE A 57 -1.63 5.42 -3.68
CA ILE A 57 -0.72 4.86 -2.67
C ILE A 57 -1.31 3.55 -2.10
N VAL A 58 -2.59 3.54 -1.73
CA VAL A 58 -3.24 2.33 -1.20
C VAL A 58 -3.34 1.22 -2.24
N GLU A 59 -3.59 1.55 -3.51
CA GLU A 59 -3.51 0.59 -4.63
C GLU A 59 -2.12 -0.08 -4.71
N LEU A 60 -1.05 0.73 -4.68
CA LEU A 60 0.33 0.24 -4.75
C LEU A 60 0.68 -0.64 -3.54
N VAL A 61 0.19 -0.30 -2.34
CA VAL A 61 0.37 -1.12 -1.14
C VAL A 61 -0.31 -2.49 -1.30
N ALA A 62 -1.55 -2.51 -1.79
CA ALA A 62 -2.26 -3.77 -2.00
C ALA A 62 -1.56 -4.66 -3.04
N PHE A 63 -1.12 -4.09 -4.17
CA PHE A 63 -0.35 -4.85 -5.15
C PHE A 63 1.02 -5.26 -4.64
N GLY A 64 1.67 -4.46 -3.80
CA GLY A 64 2.90 -4.83 -3.11
C GLY A 64 2.71 -6.03 -2.17
N GLY A 65 1.54 -6.15 -1.57
CA GLY A 65 1.12 -7.35 -0.83
C GLY A 65 1.08 -8.59 -1.72
N VAL A 66 0.46 -8.47 -2.90
CA VAL A 66 0.41 -9.55 -3.90
C VAL A 66 1.81 -9.92 -4.41
N MET A 67 2.71 -8.96 -4.60
CA MET A 67 4.08 -9.23 -5.07
C MET A 67 4.86 -10.13 -4.10
N ALA A 68 4.72 -9.92 -2.78
CA ALA A 68 5.46 -10.70 -1.79
C ALA A 68 4.94 -12.13 -1.61
N ASP A 69 3.66 -12.35 -1.88
CA ASP A 69 2.98 -13.64 -1.70
C ASP A 69 2.32 -14.10 -3.02
N GLU A 70 2.98 -13.85 -4.16
CA GLU A 70 2.37 -14.00 -5.51
C GLU A 70 1.85 -15.43 -5.76
N GLY A 71 2.64 -16.45 -5.39
CA GLY A 71 2.24 -17.85 -5.54
C GLY A 71 1.02 -18.21 -4.71
N ARG A 72 0.96 -17.74 -3.46
CA ARG A 72 -0.19 -17.93 -2.56
C ARG A 72 -1.40 -17.21 -3.14
N TYR A 73 -1.26 -15.95 -3.50
CA TYR A 73 -2.36 -15.14 -4.02
C TYR A 73 -2.92 -15.74 -5.31
N ALA A 74 -2.05 -16.14 -6.25
CA ALA A 74 -2.47 -16.78 -7.49
C ALA A 74 -3.23 -18.10 -7.24
N THR A 75 -2.78 -18.92 -6.29
CA THR A 75 -3.45 -20.18 -5.92
C THR A 75 -4.83 -19.91 -5.33
N LEU A 76 -4.94 -18.99 -4.36
CA LEU A 76 -6.24 -18.58 -3.81
C LEU A 76 -7.19 -18.10 -4.92
N ARG A 77 -6.68 -17.28 -5.85
CA ARG A 77 -7.52 -16.72 -6.91
C ARG A 77 -7.99 -17.77 -7.91
N ALA A 78 -7.20 -18.80 -8.20
CA ALA A 78 -7.59 -19.89 -9.08
C ALA A 78 -8.82 -20.68 -8.57
N GLU A 79 -9.11 -20.65 -7.26
CA GLU A 79 -10.30 -21.27 -6.66
C GLU A 79 -11.61 -20.50 -6.94
N ALA A 80 -11.52 -19.23 -7.36
CA ALA A 80 -12.69 -18.38 -7.53
C ALA A 80 -13.47 -18.68 -8.81
N LYS A 81 -14.80 -18.72 -8.69
CA LYS A 81 -15.71 -19.05 -9.80
C LYS A 81 -15.89 -17.94 -10.83
N ASP A 82 -15.77 -16.68 -10.42
CA ASP A 82 -16.08 -15.50 -11.22
C ASP A 82 -14.86 -14.98 -12.01
N ASN A 83 -13.71 -14.87 -11.34
CA ASN A 83 -12.47 -14.41 -11.94
C ASN A 83 -11.30 -15.23 -11.40
N PRO A 84 -10.90 -16.35 -12.03
CA PRO A 84 -9.77 -17.15 -11.54
C PRO A 84 -8.40 -16.52 -11.82
N ASN A 85 -8.33 -15.50 -12.67
CA ASN A 85 -7.07 -14.87 -13.08
C ASN A 85 -6.78 -13.63 -12.21
N TYR A 86 -5.85 -13.78 -11.24
CA TYR A 86 -5.44 -12.69 -10.34
C TYR A 86 -4.92 -11.44 -11.07
N ARG A 87 -4.38 -11.57 -12.29
CA ARG A 87 -3.88 -10.43 -13.08
C ARG A 87 -4.98 -9.45 -13.51
N ARG A 88 -6.24 -9.83 -13.35
CA ARG A 88 -7.42 -8.97 -13.64
C ARG A 88 -7.97 -8.29 -12.40
N ASP A 89 -7.37 -8.50 -11.23
CA ASP A 89 -7.84 -7.88 -10.00
C ASP A 89 -7.45 -6.41 -9.94
N TRP A 90 -8.44 -5.56 -9.71
CA TRP A 90 -8.27 -4.11 -9.58
C TRP A 90 -9.02 -3.52 -8.38
N LYS A 91 -9.94 -4.29 -7.76
CA LYS A 91 -10.74 -3.85 -6.62
C LYS A 91 -9.94 -3.97 -5.33
N VAL A 92 -9.23 -2.91 -4.95
CA VAL A 92 -8.29 -2.87 -3.82
C VAL A 92 -8.88 -3.42 -2.52
N GLY A 93 -10.09 -3.00 -2.14
CA GLY A 93 -10.74 -3.51 -0.92
C GLY A 93 -10.96 -5.02 -0.93
N GLN A 94 -11.11 -5.65 -2.10
CA GLN A 94 -11.16 -7.12 -2.21
C GLN A 94 -9.77 -7.74 -2.19
N ILE A 95 -8.78 -7.10 -2.84
CA ILE A 95 -7.39 -7.57 -2.85
C ILE A 95 -6.85 -7.64 -1.42
N LEU A 96 -7.02 -6.57 -0.63
CA LEU A 96 -6.56 -6.50 0.75
C LEU A 96 -7.20 -7.57 1.64
N ARG A 97 -8.52 -7.78 1.53
CA ARG A 97 -9.21 -8.83 2.31
C ARG A 97 -8.74 -10.23 1.94
N ARG A 98 -8.56 -10.51 0.65
CA ARG A 98 -8.01 -11.80 0.18
C ARG A 98 -6.57 -12.02 0.64
N LEU A 99 -5.73 -10.99 0.66
CA LEU A 99 -4.38 -11.09 1.21
C LEU A 99 -4.41 -11.46 2.71
N ALA A 100 -5.34 -10.91 3.48
CA ALA A 100 -5.50 -11.26 4.88
C ALA A 100 -5.94 -12.71 5.12
N GLU A 101 -6.49 -13.40 4.10
CA GLU A 101 -6.81 -14.82 4.17
C GLU A 101 -5.57 -15.74 4.04
N ILE A 102 -4.47 -15.25 3.46
CA ILE A 102 -3.32 -16.10 3.05
C ILE A 102 -2.02 -15.79 3.79
N THR A 103 -1.92 -14.61 4.39
CA THR A 103 -0.73 -14.17 5.12
C THR A 103 -1.14 -13.21 6.24
N PRO A 104 -0.58 -13.32 7.45
CA PRO A 104 -0.74 -12.31 8.50
C PRO A 104 0.06 -11.03 8.18
N HIS A 105 0.94 -11.07 7.19
CA HIS A 105 1.79 -9.95 6.77
C HIS A 105 1.24 -9.25 5.53
N TYR A 106 -0.09 -9.18 5.39
CA TYR A 106 -0.78 -8.69 4.20
C TYR A 106 -0.49 -7.21 3.89
N LEU A 107 -0.15 -6.40 4.90
CA LEU A 107 0.30 -5.01 4.75
C LEU A 107 1.80 -4.86 5.06
N PRO A 108 2.44 -3.78 4.56
CA PRO A 108 3.74 -3.34 5.06
C PRO A 108 3.67 -3.05 6.57
N ARG A 109 4.63 -3.60 7.32
CA ARG A 109 4.72 -3.41 8.77
C ARG A 109 5.73 -2.30 9.07
N PRO A 110 5.34 -1.23 9.76
CA PRO A 110 6.27 -0.14 10.07
C PRO A 110 7.34 -0.59 11.06
N LEU A 111 8.54 -0.07 10.88
CA LEU A 111 9.69 -0.31 11.73
C LEU A 111 10.03 0.94 12.53
N GLY A 112 10.42 0.72 13.78
CA GLY A 112 10.99 1.72 14.67
C GLY A 112 12.52 1.72 14.61
N ASP A 113 13.14 2.02 15.75
CA ASP A 113 14.59 2.15 15.86
C ASP A 113 15.30 0.80 15.63
N MET A 114 16.48 0.86 15.03
CA MET A 114 17.35 -0.30 14.82
C MET A 114 18.35 -0.40 15.98
N LEU A 115 18.27 -1.51 16.70
CA LEU A 115 19.14 -1.86 17.82
C LEU A 115 20.17 -2.88 17.36
N LEU A 116 21.45 -2.60 17.60
CA LEU A 116 22.53 -3.59 17.44
C LEU A 116 22.65 -4.41 18.72
N LEU A 117 22.38 -5.70 18.62
CA LEU A 117 22.48 -6.62 19.75
C LEU A 117 23.93 -7.06 19.98
N LYS A 118 24.20 -7.62 21.17
CA LYS A 118 25.56 -8.04 21.58
C LYS A 118 26.18 -9.12 20.70
N ASP A 119 25.35 -9.92 20.05
CA ASP A 119 25.75 -10.97 19.10
C ASP A 119 25.99 -10.44 17.67
N GLY A 120 25.87 -9.12 17.45
CA GLY A 120 26.02 -8.48 16.15
C GLY A 120 24.76 -8.50 15.29
N THR A 121 23.66 -9.10 15.76
CA THR A 121 22.38 -9.07 15.03
C THR A 121 21.71 -7.70 15.14
N LYS A 122 20.92 -7.35 14.13
CA LYS A 122 20.14 -6.11 14.10
C LYS A 122 18.69 -6.43 14.41
N HIS A 123 18.14 -5.80 15.45
CA HIS A 123 16.74 -5.87 15.81
C HIS A 123 16.06 -4.55 15.43
N PHE A 124 14.91 -4.61 14.79
CA PHE A 124 14.07 -3.43 14.58
C PHE A 124 12.91 -3.47 15.55
N GLU A 125 12.73 -2.38 16.28
CA GLU A 125 11.51 -2.20 17.07
C GLU A 125 10.28 -2.09 16.15
N ALA A 126 9.09 -2.30 16.70
CA ALA A 126 7.87 -2.00 15.97
C ALA A 126 7.72 -0.48 15.78
N GLY A 127 7.22 -0.07 14.62
CA GLY A 127 6.81 1.31 14.41
C GLY A 127 5.73 1.76 15.40
N LYS A 128 5.61 3.07 15.59
CA LYS A 128 4.61 3.66 16.51
C LYS A 128 3.17 3.44 16.01
N GLU A 129 2.98 3.58 14.71
CA GLU A 129 1.70 3.33 14.06
C GLU A 129 1.55 1.83 13.75
N LYS A 130 0.31 1.34 13.74
CA LYS A 130 0.04 -0.05 13.35
C LYS A 130 -0.58 -0.12 11.96
N GLU A 131 -0.10 -1.06 11.17
CA GLU A 131 -0.73 -1.47 9.93
C GLU A 131 -2.06 -2.17 10.26
N ALA A 132 -3.18 -1.61 9.78
CA ALA A 132 -4.51 -2.14 10.03
C ALA A 132 -5.29 -2.27 8.72
N LEU A 133 -5.78 -3.48 8.44
CA LEU A 133 -6.54 -3.78 7.22
C LEU A 133 -7.68 -2.80 6.99
N GLU A 134 -8.50 -2.61 8.02
CA GLU A 134 -9.70 -1.79 7.99
C GLU A 134 -9.35 -0.32 7.74
N ARG A 135 -8.22 0.16 8.26
CA ARG A 135 -7.75 1.53 8.03
C ARG A 135 -7.35 1.75 6.58
N PHE A 136 -6.62 0.82 5.97
CA PHE A 136 -6.27 0.92 4.54
C PHE A 136 -7.52 0.86 3.65
N VAL A 137 -8.48 -0.02 3.96
CA VAL A 137 -9.75 -0.10 3.25
C VAL A 137 -10.53 1.21 3.38
N GLU A 138 -10.67 1.74 4.60
CA GLU A 138 -11.36 3.00 4.87
C GLU A 138 -10.74 4.17 4.11
N ILE A 139 -9.40 4.30 4.14
CA ILE A 139 -8.68 5.35 3.39
C ILE A 139 -8.97 5.25 1.90
N TYR A 140 -8.97 4.04 1.33
CA TYR A 140 -9.25 3.83 -0.07
C TYR A 140 -10.69 4.22 -0.46
N GLU A 141 -11.67 3.83 0.35
CA GLU A 141 -13.08 4.17 0.10
C GLU A 141 -13.32 5.68 0.23
N VAL A 142 -12.83 6.31 1.31
CA VAL A 142 -12.93 7.76 1.52
C VAL A 142 -12.25 8.53 0.38
N ALA A 143 -11.06 8.10 -0.04
CA ALA A 143 -10.41 8.72 -1.20
C ALA A 143 -11.28 8.59 -2.46
N GLY A 144 -12.02 7.48 -2.63
CA GLY A 144 -12.98 7.33 -3.70
C GLY A 144 -14.17 8.28 -3.62
N GLU A 145 -14.73 8.48 -2.42
CA GLU A 145 -15.82 9.44 -2.21
C GLU A 145 -15.44 10.85 -2.68
N PHE A 146 -14.20 11.29 -2.44
CA PHE A 146 -13.69 12.59 -2.89
C PHE A 146 -13.49 12.69 -4.41
N LEU A 147 -13.32 11.57 -5.12
CA LEU A 147 -13.09 11.54 -6.57
C LEU A 147 -14.37 11.36 -7.40
N HIS A 148 -15.46 10.90 -6.78
CA HIS A 148 -16.72 10.72 -7.48
C HIS A 148 -17.44 12.06 -7.66
N ALA A 149 -17.98 12.28 -8.87
CA ALA A 149 -18.95 13.35 -9.11
C ALA A 149 -20.28 12.96 -8.44
N PRO A 150 -20.94 13.88 -7.71
CA PRO A 150 -22.24 13.60 -7.11
C PRO A 150 -23.29 13.42 -8.20
N ASN A 151 -24.28 12.55 -7.95
CA ASN A 151 -25.46 12.47 -8.78
C ASN A 151 -26.32 13.74 -8.57
N PRO A 152 -26.57 14.57 -9.59
CA PRO A 152 -27.30 15.83 -9.43
C PRO A 152 -28.79 15.64 -9.07
N PHE A 153 -29.30 14.41 -9.16
CA PHE A 153 -30.69 14.06 -8.79
C PHE A 153 -30.81 13.49 -7.36
N ASP A 154 -29.70 13.35 -6.63
CA ASP A 154 -29.66 12.94 -5.22
C ASP A 154 -29.38 14.17 -4.35
N GLU A 155 -30.44 14.88 -3.95
CA GLU A 155 -30.33 16.12 -3.16
C GLU A 155 -29.57 15.90 -1.84
N GLU A 156 -29.82 14.77 -1.17
CA GLU A 156 -29.09 14.42 0.05
C GLU A 156 -27.61 14.16 -0.23
N GLY A 157 -27.30 13.50 -1.35
CA GLY A 157 -25.93 13.26 -1.80
C GLY A 157 -25.17 14.54 -2.10
N VAL A 158 -25.84 15.54 -2.68
CA VAL A 158 -25.27 16.86 -2.94
C VAL A 158 -24.92 17.57 -1.64
N GLU A 159 -25.81 17.57 -0.65
CA GLU A 159 -25.54 18.22 0.64
C GLU A 159 -24.45 17.49 1.44
N ARG A 160 -24.47 16.14 1.46
CA ARG A 160 -23.38 15.33 2.03
C ARG A 160 -22.03 15.68 1.40
N ARG A 161 -21.97 15.84 0.07
CA ARG A 161 -20.73 16.20 -0.62
C ARG A 161 -20.21 17.56 -0.21
N ARG A 162 -21.08 18.55 0.00
CA ARG A 162 -20.69 19.89 0.45
C ARG A 162 -19.98 19.83 1.81
N LEU A 163 -20.55 19.11 2.78
CA LEU A 163 -19.95 18.92 4.11
C LEU A 163 -18.62 18.15 4.04
N LEU A 164 -18.52 17.14 3.17
CA LEU A 164 -17.27 16.40 2.95
C LEU A 164 -16.15 17.30 2.43
N ILE A 165 -16.44 18.20 1.47
CA ILE A 165 -15.45 19.13 0.92
C ILE A 165 -14.88 20.04 2.02
N GLU A 166 -15.71 20.54 2.93
CA GLU A 166 -15.27 21.40 4.04
C GLU A 166 -14.27 20.70 4.98
N GLN A 167 -14.43 19.39 5.18
CA GLN A 167 -13.56 18.58 6.05
C GLN A 167 -12.38 17.95 5.29
N SER A 168 -12.36 18.06 3.96
CA SER A 168 -11.47 17.33 3.06
C SER A 168 -10.01 17.50 3.45
N ARG A 169 -9.57 18.74 3.68
CA ARG A 169 -8.16 19.05 3.96
C ARG A 169 -7.69 18.46 5.29
N VAL A 170 -8.47 18.60 6.35
CA VAL A 170 -8.13 18.08 7.69
C VAL A 170 -8.06 16.55 7.66
N ARG A 171 -9.04 15.92 7.00
CA ARG A 171 -9.06 14.47 6.84
C ARG A 171 -7.87 13.98 6.01
N LEU A 172 -7.55 14.68 4.92
CA LEU A 172 -6.41 14.34 4.07
C LEU A 172 -5.08 14.39 4.83
N GLU A 173 -4.85 15.43 5.64
CA GLU A 173 -3.64 15.52 6.47
C GLU A 173 -3.54 14.36 7.47
N THR A 174 -4.66 13.95 8.05
CA THR A 174 -4.73 12.80 8.96
C THR A 174 -4.35 11.50 8.24
N GLU A 175 -4.94 11.23 7.08
CA GLU A 175 -4.69 9.99 6.36
C GLU A 175 -3.29 9.94 5.74
N VAL A 176 -2.78 11.07 5.24
CA VAL A 176 -1.41 11.17 4.72
C VAL A 176 -0.40 10.94 5.84
N LYS A 177 -0.64 11.48 7.04
CA LYS A 177 0.21 11.22 8.20
C LYS A 177 0.23 9.73 8.54
N TYR A 178 -0.94 9.08 8.62
CA TYR A 178 -1.03 7.64 8.86
C TYR A 178 -0.24 6.83 7.82
N LEU A 179 -0.44 7.11 6.53
CA LEU A 179 0.28 6.41 5.46
C LEU A 179 1.80 6.62 5.55
N LYS A 180 2.26 7.83 5.89
CA LYS A 180 3.69 8.08 6.12
C LYS A 180 4.23 7.29 7.31
N ASP A 181 3.51 7.29 8.43
CA ASP A 181 3.95 6.58 9.63
C ASP A 181 4.03 5.07 9.41
N VAL A 182 3.19 4.51 8.54
CA VAL A 182 3.24 3.09 8.14
C VAL A 182 4.34 2.82 7.11
N LEU A 183 4.53 3.69 6.11
CA LEU A 183 5.30 3.37 4.90
C LEU A 183 6.70 3.96 4.86
N TRP A 184 7.07 4.94 5.69
CA TRP A 184 8.35 5.62 5.52
C TRP A 184 9.57 4.73 5.80
N ILE A 185 9.45 3.92 6.84
CA ILE A 185 10.40 2.88 7.22
C ILE A 185 9.58 1.64 7.56
N HIS A 186 9.65 0.61 6.74
CA HIS A 186 8.81 -0.56 6.89
C HIS A 186 9.51 -1.83 6.44
N VAL A 187 8.90 -2.96 6.76
CA VAL A 187 9.23 -4.26 6.20
C VAL A 187 8.02 -4.85 5.51
N LYS A 188 8.25 -5.46 4.34
CA LYS A 188 7.27 -6.37 3.72
C LYS A 188 7.81 -7.79 3.81
N ILE A 189 7.01 -8.69 4.38
CA ILE A 189 7.37 -10.09 4.59
C ILE A 189 6.57 -10.94 3.60
N GLY A 190 7.25 -11.88 2.94
CA GLY A 190 6.65 -12.94 2.13
C GLY A 190 6.84 -14.30 2.82
N LEU A 191 5.82 -15.14 2.75
CA LEU A 191 5.84 -16.47 3.35
C LEU A 191 6.26 -17.56 2.36
N ALA A 192 6.95 -18.59 2.86
CA ALA A 192 7.24 -19.77 2.08
C ALA A 192 5.94 -20.41 1.54
N PHE A 193 5.99 -20.89 0.30
CA PHE A 193 4.85 -21.55 -0.32
C PHE A 193 5.25 -22.42 -1.52
N GLU A 194 4.84 -23.69 -1.48
CA GLU A 194 4.94 -24.62 -2.60
C GLU A 194 3.57 -24.94 -3.20
N PRO A 195 3.26 -24.43 -4.41
CA PRO A 195 1.97 -24.68 -5.07
C PRO A 195 1.66 -26.19 -5.22
N GLY A 196 0.46 -26.59 -4.83
CA GLY A 196 -0.01 -27.97 -4.94
C GLY A 196 0.44 -28.90 -3.80
N LYS A 197 1.31 -28.43 -2.90
CA LYS A 197 1.64 -29.13 -1.65
C LYS A 197 1.10 -28.41 -0.43
N ASP A 198 1.25 -27.09 -0.40
CA ASP A 198 0.83 -26.27 0.74
C ASP A 198 -0.62 -25.81 0.59
N ASP A 199 -1.34 -25.70 1.71
CA ASP A 199 -2.62 -25.00 1.78
C ASP A 199 -2.36 -23.49 1.88
N VAL A 200 -2.94 -22.73 0.96
CA VAL A 200 -2.77 -21.29 0.82
C VAL A 200 -3.23 -20.48 2.04
N ARG A 201 -4.15 -21.02 2.85
CA ARG A 201 -4.71 -20.35 4.04
C ARG A 201 -4.02 -20.77 5.34
N LEU A 202 -3.13 -21.76 5.30
CA LEU A 202 -2.41 -22.19 6.49
C LEU A 202 -1.16 -21.33 6.74
N PRO A 203 -0.77 -21.17 8.03
CA PRO A 203 0.46 -20.48 8.39
C PRO A 203 1.68 -21.11 7.71
N ALA A 204 2.67 -20.28 7.37
CA ALA A 204 3.99 -20.74 6.98
C ALA A 204 5.08 -19.82 7.53
N ASN A 205 6.31 -20.30 7.44
CA ASN A 205 7.47 -19.54 7.89
C ASN A 205 7.73 -18.36 6.95
N PRO A 206 8.12 -17.19 7.49
CA PRO A 206 8.69 -16.11 6.69
C PRO A 206 9.86 -16.64 5.85
N GLU A 207 9.82 -16.40 4.55
CA GLU A 207 10.89 -16.78 3.62
C GLU A 207 11.71 -15.55 3.23
N THR A 208 11.02 -14.43 2.97
CA THR A 208 11.64 -13.18 2.54
C THR A 208 11.17 -12.02 3.41
N ALA A 209 12.07 -11.05 3.62
CA ALA A 209 11.76 -9.77 4.24
C ALA A 209 12.46 -8.65 3.47
N TRP A 210 11.69 -7.68 3.01
CA TRP A 210 12.17 -6.52 2.26
C TRP A 210 12.08 -5.30 3.19
N ILE A 211 13.23 -4.89 3.74
CA ILE A 211 13.31 -3.72 4.62
C ILE A 211 13.47 -2.49 3.74
N VAL A 212 12.51 -1.58 3.81
CA VAL A 212 12.44 -0.39 2.96
C VAL A 212 12.63 0.86 3.80
N LEU A 213 13.45 1.77 3.27
CA LEU A 213 13.60 3.14 3.73
C LEU A 213 13.30 4.05 2.54
N LEU A 214 12.21 4.81 2.63
CA LEU A 214 11.89 5.81 1.60
C LEU A 214 12.91 6.96 1.59
N GLY A 215 13.69 7.14 2.67
CA GLY A 215 14.79 8.09 2.69
C GLY A 215 14.36 9.56 2.80
N PRO A 216 15.22 10.51 2.40
CA PRO A 216 14.91 11.94 2.39
C PRO A 216 13.71 12.27 1.47
N ALA A 217 12.89 13.25 1.85
CA ALA A 217 11.68 13.61 1.10
C ALA A 217 11.96 14.43 -0.19
N ASP A 218 13.20 14.83 -0.44
CA ASP A 218 13.59 15.74 -1.51
C ASP A 218 14.12 15.05 -2.78
N ASP A 219 14.33 13.73 -2.75
CA ASP A 219 14.71 12.92 -3.92
C ASP A 219 13.75 11.73 -4.16
N ASP A 220 14.07 10.89 -5.15
CA ASP A 220 13.34 9.66 -5.48
C ASP A 220 14.09 8.37 -5.06
N GLU A 221 15.20 8.50 -4.33
CA GLU A 221 15.96 7.34 -3.88
C GLU A 221 15.16 6.55 -2.84
N VAL A 222 14.98 5.25 -3.08
CA VAL A 222 14.43 4.31 -2.10
C VAL A 222 15.48 3.24 -1.85
N ARG A 223 15.82 3.06 -0.58
CA ARG A 223 16.75 2.02 -0.14
C ARG A 223 15.95 0.80 0.28
N MET A 224 16.38 -0.35 -0.19
CA MET A 224 15.76 -1.62 0.16
C MET A 224 16.85 -2.65 0.45
N ALA A 225 16.78 -3.29 1.61
CA ALA A 225 17.60 -4.43 1.97
C ALA A 225 16.76 -5.71 1.88
N LEU A 226 17.34 -6.74 1.28
CA LEU A 226 16.73 -8.06 1.17
C LEU A 226 17.28 -8.96 2.28
N ALA A 227 16.40 -9.55 3.06
CA ALA A 227 16.72 -10.60 4.01
C ALA A 227 15.94 -11.86 3.64
N ASN A 228 16.63 -13.00 3.67
CA ASN A 228 16.02 -14.31 3.43
C ASN A 228 16.15 -15.15 4.69
N ALA A 229 15.22 -16.07 4.90
CA ALA A 229 15.36 -17.10 5.92
C ALA A 229 16.67 -17.88 5.69
N MET A 230 17.40 -18.14 6.76
CA MET A 230 18.56 -19.03 6.70
C MET A 230 18.04 -20.45 6.44
N PRO A 231 18.65 -21.24 5.54
CA PRO A 231 18.35 -22.66 5.43
C PRO A 231 18.60 -23.33 6.79
N GLU A 232 17.67 -24.17 7.23
CA GLU A 232 17.87 -25.06 8.38
C GLU A 232 18.97 -26.10 8.12
#